data_AF-A0A0L7KQ93-F1
#
_entry.id   AF-A0A0L7KQ93-F1
#
_cell.length_a   1.000
_cell.length_b   1.000
_cell.length_c   1.000
_cell.angle_alpha   90.00
_cell.angle_beta   90.00
_cell.angle_gamma   90.00
#
_symmetry.space_group_name_H-M   'P 1'
#
loop_
_entity.id
_entity.type
_entity.pdbx_description
1 polymer ?
#
loop_
_entity_poly.entity_id
_entity_poly.type
_entity_poly.pdbx_seq_one_letter_code
_entity_poly.pdbx_strand_id
1 'polypeptide(L)'
;MKQGPRQLSNKRYKKVTHCIFDLDGTVLDSEIVYHEMIKTICKKYGKIYPRELQIRMHGRTDFDICRTVVRELELPISRDEFDRQTEEMATTMLPKAPLQK
;
A
#
# COMPACT_ATOMS: atom_id res chain seq x y z
N MET A 1 -4.23 -24.68 -11.85
CA MET A 1 -5.70 -24.55 -11.81
C MET A 1 -6.09 -23.25 -12.51
N LYS A 2 -6.74 -23.32 -13.68
CA LYS A 2 -7.17 -22.14 -14.44
C LYS A 2 -8.56 -21.75 -13.93
N GLN A 3 -8.73 -20.52 -13.42
CA GLN A 3 -10.05 -20.03 -13.03
C GLN A 3 -10.91 -19.90 -14.30
N GLY A 4 -12.09 -20.55 -14.30
CA GLY A 4 -13.05 -20.47 -15.39
C GLY A 4 -13.67 -19.07 -15.52
N PRO A 5 -14.34 -18.75 -16.64
CA PRO A 5 -14.94 -17.44 -16.85
C PRO A 5 -15.96 -17.13 -15.75
N ARG A 6 -15.88 -15.93 -15.17
CA ARG A 6 -16.87 -15.41 -14.20
C ARG A 6 -18.27 -15.50 -14.82
N GLN A 7 -19.18 -16.21 -14.16
CA GLN A 7 -20.58 -16.22 -14.53
C GLN A 7 -21.19 -14.85 -14.19
N LEU A 8 -21.26 -13.97 -15.19
CA LEU A 8 -21.93 -12.68 -15.07
C LEU A 8 -23.43 -12.93 -14.95
N SER A 9 -24.07 -12.39 -13.90
CA SER A 9 -25.52 -12.40 -13.79
C SER A 9 -26.13 -11.72 -15.02
N ASN A 10 -27.17 -12.32 -15.62
CA ASN A 10 -27.94 -11.74 -16.75
C ASN A 10 -28.78 -10.49 -16.34
N LYS A 11 -28.38 -9.79 -15.27
CA LYS A 11 -29.00 -8.55 -14.81
C LYS A 11 -28.51 -7.40 -15.68
N ARG A 12 -29.45 -6.77 -16.40
CA ARG A 12 -29.18 -5.56 -17.17
C ARG A 12 -28.98 -4.39 -16.21
N TYR A 13 -27.77 -3.83 -16.14
CA TYR A 13 -27.48 -2.65 -15.33
C TYR A 13 -28.25 -1.42 -15.84
N LYS A 14 -28.68 -0.54 -14.93
CA LYS A 14 -29.29 0.74 -15.31
C LYS A 14 -28.24 1.65 -15.95
N LYS A 15 -28.65 2.49 -16.91
CA LYS A 15 -27.77 3.50 -17.51
C LYS A 15 -27.32 4.48 -16.43
N VAL A 16 -26.01 4.72 -16.35
CA VAL A 16 -25.40 5.75 -15.48
C VAL A 16 -24.83 6.87 -16.34
N THR A 17 -24.69 8.06 -15.76
CA THR A 17 -24.14 9.25 -16.43
C THR A 17 -22.82 9.73 -15.84
N HIS A 18 -22.45 9.26 -14.64
CA HIS A 18 -21.27 9.71 -13.89
C HIS A 18 -20.61 8.52 -13.19
N CYS A 19 -19.28 8.58 -13.02
CA CYS A 19 -18.48 7.61 -12.29
C CYS A 19 -17.72 8.34 -11.18
N ILE A 20 -17.59 7.69 -10.02
CA ILE A 20 -16.70 8.12 -8.94
C ILE A 20 -15.61 7.07 -8.86
N PHE A 21 -14.37 7.52 -9.01
CA PHE A 21 -13.19 6.67 -8.86
C PHE A 21 -12.55 6.98 -7.52
N ASP A 22 -12.12 5.93 -6.84
CA ASP A 22 -11.17 6.10 -5.77
C ASP A 22 -9.83 6.60 -6.36
N LEU A 23 -9.05 7.32 -5.56
CA LEU A 23 -7.77 7.87 -6.02
C LEU A 23 -6.66 6.84 -5.86
N ASP A 24 -6.47 6.37 -4.63
CA ASP A 24 -5.38 5.49 -4.24
C ASP A 24 -5.65 4.03 -4.64
N GLY A 25 -4.64 3.37 -5.19
CA GLY A 25 -4.74 1.99 -5.67
C GLY A 25 -5.70 1.79 -6.86
N THR A 26 -6.40 2.83 -7.31
CA THR A 26 -7.32 2.81 -8.46
C THR A 26 -6.82 3.69 -9.59
N VAL A 27 -6.56 4.98 -9.31
CA VAL A 27 -6.03 5.93 -10.32
C VAL A 27 -4.51 6.07 -10.17
N LEU A 28 -4.03 6.15 -8.93
CA LEU A 28 -2.61 6.23 -8.60
C LEU A 28 -2.09 4.87 -8.15
N ASP A 29 -0.89 4.52 -8.62
CA ASP A 29 -0.15 3.37 -8.13
C ASP A 29 0.69 3.77 -6.92
N SER A 30 -0.01 4.23 -5.88
CA SER A 30 0.59 4.68 -4.63
C SER A 30 1.15 3.52 -3.80
N GLU A 31 0.67 2.28 -3.98
CA GLU A 31 1.16 1.09 -3.27
C GLU A 31 2.66 0.83 -3.50
N ILE A 32 3.16 1.00 -4.74
CA ILE A 32 4.59 0.87 -5.03
C ILE A 32 5.40 1.87 -4.22
N VAL A 33 4.92 3.12 -4.13
CA VAL A 33 5.59 4.17 -3.39
C VAL A 33 5.64 3.84 -1.90
N TYR A 34 4.52 3.41 -1.29
CA TYR A 34 4.48 2.98 0.11
C TYR A 34 5.46 1.85 0.41
N HIS A 35 5.51 0.82 -0.44
CA HIS A 35 6.43 -0.28 -0.24
C HIS A 35 7.90 0.15 -0.34
N GLU A 36 8.25 1.04 -1.27
CA GLU A 36 9.61 1.56 -1.40
C GLU A 36 10.01 2.48 -0.23
N MET A 37 9.08 3.27 0.32
CA MET A 37 9.32 4.04 1.55
C MET A 37 9.64 3.12 2.73
N ILE A 38 8.77 2.16 3.02
CA ILE A 38 8.94 1.20 4.14
C ILE A 38 10.26 0.44 4.00
N LYS A 39 10.56 -0.06 2.79
CA LYS A 39 11.80 -0.77 2.48
C LYS A 39 13.03 0.10 2.71
N THR A 40 12.97 1.38 2.33
CA THR A 40 14.05 2.34 2.55
C THR A 40 14.31 2.55 4.03
N ILE A 41 13.25 2.73 4.83
CA ILE A 41 13.37 2.91 6.28
C ILE A 41 13.93 1.63 6.93
N CYS A 42 13.37 0.45 6.62
CA CYS A 42 13.87 -0.83 7.16
C CYS A 42 15.36 -1.05 6.87
N LYS A 43 15.80 -0.68 5.65
CA LYS A 43 17.20 -0.79 5.23
C LYS A 43 18.14 0.07 6.08
N LYS A 44 17.71 1.25 6.55
CA LYS A 44 18.51 2.09 7.47
C LYS A 44 18.85 1.36 8.78
N TYR A 45 18.00 0.45 9.20
CA TYR A 45 18.15 -0.37 10.41
C TYR A 45 18.70 -1.77 10.13
N GLY A 46 19.19 -2.04 8.92
CA GLY A 46 19.72 -3.35 8.54
C GLY A 46 18.67 -4.46 8.45
N LYS A 47 17.38 -4.12 8.37
CA LYS A 47 16.29 -5.09 8.24
C LYS A 47 15.82 -5.18 6.79
N ILE A 48 15.42 -6.38 6.39
CA ILE A 48 14.82 -6.66 5.08
C ILE A 48 13.31 -6.55 5.23
N TYR A 49 12.65 -5.91 4.25
CA TYR A 49 11.20 -5.87 4.18
C TYR A 49 10.69 -6.94 3.21
N PRO A 50 10.32 -8.15 3.70
CA PRO A 50 10.03 -9.30 2.85
C PRO A 50 8.69 -9.16 2.12
N ARG A 51 8.55 -9.87 1.00
CA ARG A 51 7.36 -9.81 0.15
C ARG A 51 6.11 -10.30 0.88
N GLU A 52 6.25 -11.29 1.75
CA GLU A 52 5.17 -11.83 2.56
C GLU A 52 4.61 -10.78 3.51
N LEU A 53 5.47 -9.91 4.06
CA LEU A 53 5.04 -8.82 4.92
C LEU A 53 4.39 -7.70 4.09
N GLN A 54 4.93 -7.38 2.91
CA GLN A 54 4.31 -6.43 1.96
C GLN A 54 2.86 -6.82 1.66
N ILE A 55 2.63 -8.08 1.30
CA ILE A 55 1.30 -8.58 0.95
C ILE A 55 0.32 -8.45 2.14
N ARG A 56 0.79 -8.63 3.37
CA ARG A 56 -0.06 -8.47 4.57
C ARG A 56 -0.47 -7.02 4.83
N MET A 57 0.23 -6.04 4.27
CA MET A 57 -0.05 -4.62 4.52
C MET A 57 -1.20 -4.07 3.65
N HIS A 58 -1.58 -4.75 2.55
CA HIS A 58 -2.67 -4.27 1.71
C HIS A 58 -3.99 -4.18 2.50
N GLY A 59 -4.69 -3.04 2.35
CA GLY A 59 -5.96 -2.77 3.03
C GLY A 59 -5.85 -2.62 4.55
N ARG A 60 -4.66 -2.31 5.07
CA ARG A 60 -4.42 -1.97 6.48
C ARG A 60 -4.27 -0.47 6.66
N THR A 61 -4.52 0.00 7.87
CA THR A 61 -4.29 1.39 8.25
C THR A 61 -2.79 1.66 8.41
N ASP A 62 -2.35 2.90 8.20
CA ASP A 62 -0.95 3.29 8.42
C ASP A 62 -0.47 2.96 9.84
N PHE A 63 -1.34 3.13 10.84
CA PHE A 63 -1.09 2.73 12.21
C PHE A 63 -0.76 1.23 12.31
N ASP A 64 -1.60 0.37 11.73
CA ASP A 64 -1.40 -1.08 11.76
C ASP A 64 -0.15 -1.50 11.00
N ILE A 65 0.14 -0.85 9.88
CA ILE A 65 1.34 -1.07 9.07
C ILE A 65 2.59 -0.75 9.90
N CYS A 66 2.69 0.48 10.42
CA CYS A 66 3.83 0.92 11.20
C CYS A 66 4.04 0.03 12.44
N ARG A 67 2.96 -0.28 13.16
CA ARG A 67 3.02 -1.16 14.33
C ARG A 67 3.51 -2.56 13.96
N THR A 68 3.01 -3.11 12.86
CA THR A 68 3.35 -4.47 12.42
C THR A 68 4.80 -4.55 11.95
N VAL A 69 5.25 -3.58 11.15
CA VAL A 69 6.61 -3.53 10.62
C VAL A 69 7.64 -3.38 11.75
N VAL A 70 7.43 -2.42 12.67
CA VAL A 70 8.34 -2.24 13.82
C VAL A 70 8.42 -3.51 14.67
N ARG A 71 7.26 -4.12 14.97
CA ARG A 71 7.18 -5.32 15.80
C ARG A 71 7.84 -6.53 15.13
N GLU A 72 7.48 -6.83 13.88
CA GLU A 72 7.87 -8.09 13.23
C GLU A 72 9.31 -8.08 12.70
N LEU A 73 9.82 -6.89 12.35
CA LEU A 73 11.22 -6.75 11.97
C LEU A 73 12.11 -6.39 13.16
N GLU A 74 11.55 -6.27 14.37
CA GLU A 74 12.25 -5.88 15.59
C GLU A 74 13.13 -4.64 15.35
N LEU A 75 12.51 -3.59 14.83
CA LEU A 75 13.21 -2.34 14.53
C LEU A 75 13.61 -1.63 15.84
N PRO A 76 14.81 -1.04 15.92
CA PRO A 76 15.29 -0.36 17.12
C PRO A 76 14.72 1.06 17.24
N ILE A 77 13.45 1.25 16.89
CA ILE A 77 12.71 2.51 16.97
C ILE A 77 11.26 2.25 17.37
N SER A 78 10.58 3.27 17.90
CA SER A 78 9.16 3.18 18.20
C SER A 78 8.33 3.19 16.91
N ARG A 79 7.07 2.74 17.03
CA ARG A 79 6.06 2.89 15.98
C ARG A 79 5.95 4.36 15.55
N ASP A 80 5.88 5.27 16.51
CA ASP A 80 5.68 6.70 16.26
C ASP A 80 6.86 7.32 15.48
N GLU A 81 8.09 6.90 15.78
CA GLU A 81 9.27 7.34 15.04
C GLU A 81 9.33 6.75 13.62
N PHE A 82 8.82 5.53 13.44
CA PHE A 82 8.66 4.94 12.11
C PHE A 82 7.62 5.71 11.29
N ASP A 83 6.47 6.02 11.90
CA ASP A 83 5.36 6.79 11.32
C ASP A 83 5.82 8.17 10.84
N ARG A 84 6.56 8.89 11.70
CA ARG A 84 7.17 10.18 11.38
C ARG A 84 8.09 10.11 10.15
N GLN A 85 8.93 9.07 10.08
CA GLN A 85 9.81 8.88 8.91
C GLN A 85 9.03 8.54 7.63
N THR A 86 7.94 7.78 7.73
CA THR A 86 7.07 7.52 6.57
C THR A 86 6.37 8.78 6.08
N GLU A 87 5.87 9.64 6.98
CA GLU A 87 5.23 10.92 6.63
C GLU A 87 6.21 11.89 5.94
N GLU A 88 7.43 12.00 6.45
CA GLU A 88 8.50 12.82 5.85
C GLU A 88 8.81 12.37 4.42
N MET A 89 8.92 11.05 4.20
CA MET A 89 9.17 10.49 2.86
C MET A 89 7.96 10.66 1.93
N ALA A 90 6.74 10.48 2.46
CA ALA A 90 5.50 10.58 1.70
C ALA A 90 5.34 11.95 1.04
N THR A 91 5.67 13.02 1.76
CA THR A 91 5.64 14.42 1.26
C THR A 91 6.47 14.61 -0.01
N THR A 92 7.55 13.84 -0.17
CA THR A 92 8.46 13.97 -1.33
C THR A 92 8.18 12.93 -2.42
N MET A 93 7.69 11.75 -2.05
CA MET A 93 7.56 10.60 -2.96
C MET A 93 6.16 10.44 -3.53
N LEU A 94 5.09 10.66 -2.76
CA LEU A 94 3.71 10.52 -3.25
C LEU A 94 3.36 11.47 -4.40
N PRO A 95 3.83 12.73 -4.45
CA PRO A 95 3.59 13.60 -5.60
C PRO A 95 4.16 13.07 -6.92
N LYS A 96 5.04 12.06 -6.86
CA LYS A 96 5.68 11.42 -8.01
C LYS A 96 5.09 10.03 -8.31
N ALA A 97 4.02 9.63 -7.62
CA ALA A 97 3.38 8.34 -7.84
C ALA A 97 2.90 8.22 -9.30
N PRO A 98 3.19 7.09 -9.97
CA PRO A 98 2.73 6.89 -11.33
C PRO A 98 1.22 6.61 -11.37
N LEU A 99 0.62 6.76 -12.55
CA LEU A 99 -0.75 6.31 -12.79
C LEU A 99 -0.83 4.78 -12.80
N GLN A 100 -1.93 4.23 -12.30
CA GLN A 100 -2.27 2.82 -12.49
C GLN A 100 -2.40 2.54 -13.99
N LYS A 101 -1.81 1.43 -14.44
CA LYS A 101 -1.77 1.01 -15.86
C LYS A 101 -2.90 0.04 -16.21
#